data_AF-A0A258H2J0-F1
#
_entry.id   AF-A0A258H2J0-F1
#
_cell.length_a   1.000
_cell.length_b   1.000
_cell.length_c   1.000
_cell.angle_alpha   90.00
_cell.angle_beta   90.00
_cell.angle_gamma   90.00
#
_symmetry.space_group_name_H-M   'P 1'
#
loop_
_entity.id
_entity.type
_entity.pdbx_description
1 polymer ?
#
loop_
_entity_poly.entity_id
_entity_poly.type
_entity_poly.pdbx_seq_one_letter_code
_entity_poly.pdbx_strand_id
1 'polypeptide(L)'
;MTPGFPHFDPETDTIRLNGSATVMLTLLMKAKFGERFDPETLFHGPLADLIRQLDRASNLPPREVGDCFTRDDLSRIAREVFAESFHSGWWSMSAEQRGEYLQVAAAPWILSSEQIEMVREDVEDRLFRSRQIVAAADAQL
;
A
#
# COMPACT_ATOMS: atom_id res chain seq x y z
N MET A 1 -5.12 26.76 -3.36
CA MET A 1 -3.93 26.24 -2.65
C MET A 1 -4.36 24.94 -1.99
N THR A 2 -3.93 23.81 -2.53
CA THR A 2 -4.24 22.49 -1.96
C THR A 2 -3.50 22.39 -0.62
N PRO A 3 -4.18 22.15 0.52
CA PRO A 3 -3.49 22.06 1.80
C PRO A 3 -2.65 20.78 1.78
N GLY A 4 -1.32 20.93 1.74
CA GLY A 4 -0.39 19.81 1.72
C GLY A 4 -0.55 18.96 2.96
N PHE A 5 -1.07 17.74 2.78
CA PHE A 5 -1.06 16.64 3.76
C PHE A 5 0.42 16.31 4.13
N PRO A 6 0.67 15.59 5.24
CA PRO A 6 1.71 15.85 6.21
C PRO A 6 3.14 15.91 5.64
N HIS A 7 3.93 16.79 6.26
CA HIS A 7 5.30 17.08 5.87
C HIS A 7 6.24 16.98 7.07
N PHE A 8 7.40 16.38 6.86
CA PHE A 8 8.48 16.39 7.84
C PHE A 8 9.41 17.58 7.55
N ASP A 9 9.60 18.43 8.56
CA ASP A 9 10.50 19.57 8.54
C ASP A 9 11.84 19.18 9.22
N PRO A 10 12.91 18.94 8.43
CA PRO A 10 14.18 18.46 8.96
C PRO A 10 14.95 19.51 9.75
N GLU A 11 14.67 20.81 9.56
CA GLU A 11 15.38 21.87 10.29
C GLU A 11 14.90 21.97 11.74
N THR A 12 13.61 21.72 11.96
CA THR A 12 12.99 21.79 13.28
C THR A 12 12.72 20.42 13.92
N ASP A 13 12.97 19.33 13.20
CA ASP A 13 12.62 17.95 13.58
C ASP A 13 11.14 17.82 13.96
N THR A 14 10.27 18.44 13.15
CA THR A 14 8.81 18.43 13.39
C THR A 14 8.03 17.80 12.25
N ILE A 15 7.00 17.04 12.59
CA ILE A 15 5.99 16.59 11.62
C ILE A 15 4.82 17.57 11.67
N ARG A 16 4.55 18.25 10.56
CA ARG A 16 3.36 19.07 10.40
C ARG A 16 2.27 18.22 9.77
N LEU A 17 1.31 17.79 10.59
CA LEU A 17 0.13 17.09 10.13
C LEU A 17 -0.96 18.12 9.79
N ASN A 18 -1.32 18.23 8.51
CA ASN A 18 -2.48 19.03 8.08
C ASN A 18 -3.64 18.06 7.77
N GLY A 19 -4.72 18.09 8.55
CA GLY A 19 -5.84 17.15 8.38
C GLY A 19 -6.83 17.16 9.55
N SER A 20 -7.79 16.22 9.54
CA SER A 20 -8.75 16.03 10.63
C SER A 20 -8.09 15.38 11.85
N ALA A 21 -8.41 15.86 13.06
CA ALA A 21 -7.97 15.27 14.32
C ALA A 21 -8.32 13.77 14.41
N THR A 22 -9.43 13.34 13.81
CA THR A 22 -9.84 11.93 13.75
C THR A 22 -8.83 11.08 12.99
N VAL A 23 -8.36 11.53 11.82
CA VAL A 23 -7.39 10.78 11.01
C VAL A 23 -6.05 10.66 11.73
N MET A 24 -5.60 11.74 12.37
CA MET A 24 -4.35 11.74 13.13
C MET A 24 -4.43 10.83 14.35
N LEU A 25 -5.55 10.86 15.09
CA LEU A 25 -5.78 9.98 16.22
C LEU A 25 -5.81 8.52 15.78
N THR A 26 -6.48 8.21 14.67
CA THR A 26 -6.50 6.85 14.10
C THR A 26 -5.09 6.37 13.77
N LEU A 27 -4.27 7.19 13.09
CA LEU A 27 -2.88 6.84 12.77
C LEU A 27 -2.04 6.57 14.03
N LEU A 28 -2.16 7.43 15.04
CA LEU A 28 -1.44 7.28 16.31
C LEU A 28 -1.91 6.05 17.10
N MET A 29 -3.21 5.77 17.11
CA MET A 29 -3.77 4.58 17.74
C MET A 29 -3.27 3.30 17.04
N LYS A 30 -3.30 3.26 15.72
CA LYS A 30 -2.76 2.14 14.95
C LYS A 30 -1.27 1.92 15.23
N ALA A 31 -0.47 2.99 15.20
CA ALA A 31 0.96 2.94 15.51
C ALA A 31 1.25 2.47 16.94
N LYS A 32 0.47 2.95 17.93
CA LYS A 32 0.66 2.62 19.34
C LYS A 32 0.22 1.22 19.72
N PHE A 33 -0.91 0.76 19.15
CA PHE A 33 -1.55 -0.50 19.53
C PHE A 33 -1.30 -1.63 18.54
N GLY A 34 -0.59 -1.37 17.43
CA GLY A 34 -0.24 -2.37 16.44
C GLY A 34 -1.46 -2.94 15.71
N GLU A 35 -2.49 -2.11 15.46
CA GLU A 35 -3.62 -2.52 14.66
C GLU A 35 -3.19 -2.85 13.22
N ARG A 36 -3.95 -3.73 12.55
CA ARG A 36 -3.73 -4.01 11.13
C ARG A 36 -4.03 -2.75 10.31
N PHE A 37 -3.16 -2.46 9.34
CA PHE A 37 -3.40 -1.42 8.35
C PHE A 37 -4.62 -1.82 7.50
N ASP A 38 -5.61 -0.94 7.44
CA ASP A 38 -6.69 -1.04 6.47
C ASP A 38 -6.20 -0.58 5.09
N PRO A 39 -6.92 -0.95 4.01
CA PRO A 39 -6.52 -0.56 2.66
C PRO A 39 -6.45 0.96 2.44
N GLU A 40 -7.33 1.74 3.06
CA GLU A 40 -7.30 3.22 2.96
C GLU A 40 -5.96 3.78 3.45
N THR A 41 -5.44 3.27 4.56
CA THR A 41 -4.15 3.67 5.11
C THR A 41 -2.98 3.08 4.32
N LEU A 42 -3.08 1.81 3.91
CA LEU A 42 -2.02 1.09 3.19
C LEU A 42 -1.69 1.74 1.85
N PHE A 43 -2.70 2.17 1.10
CA PHE A 43 -2.53 2.77 -0.23
C PHE A 43 -2.54 4.31 -0.20
N HIS A 44 -2.43 4.92 0.98
CA HIS A 44 -2.45 6.37 1.12
C HIS A 44 -1.12 7.00 0.68
N GLY A 45 -1.07 7.45 -0.58
CA GLY A 45 0.13 8.08 -1.18
C GLY A 45 0.84 9.12 -0.29
N PRO A 46 0.13 10.13 0.24
CA PRO A 46 0.75 11.12 1.12
C PRO A 46 1.33 10.56 2.43
N LEU A 47 0.79 9.45 2.94
CA LEU A 47 1.35 8.80 4.13
C LEU A 47 2.63 8.06 3.77
N ALA A 48 2.64 7.36 2.63
CA ALA A 48 3.85 6.76 2.09
C ALA A 48 4.96 7.79 1.87
N ASP A 49 4.61 9.00 1.38
CA ASP A 49 5.57 10.09 1.21
C ASP A 49 6.12 10.63 2.54
N LEU A 50 5.27 10.76 3.57
CA LEU A 50 5.74 11.10 4.92
C LEU A 50 6.68 10.02 5.46
N ILE A 51 6.31 8.75 5.32
CA ILE A 51 7.13 7.61 5.76
C ILE A 51 8.51 7.63 5.06
N ARG A 52 8.56 7.90 3.75
CA ARG A 52 9.82 8.03 3.00
C ARG A 52 10.65 9.24 3.46
N GLN A 53 10.02 10.38 3.78
CA GLN A 53 10.73 11.54 4.32
C GLN A 53 11.38 11.20 5.67
N LEU A 54 10.65 10.53 6.57
CA LEU A 54 11.15 10.11 7.87
C LEU A 54 12.25 9.05 7.76
N ASP A 55 12.09 8.05 6.89
CA ASP A 55 13.10 7.01 6.67
C ASP A 55 14.42 7.63 6.17
N ARG A 56 14.36 8.59 5.23
CA ARG A 56 15.54 9.35 4.75
C ARG A 56 16.18 10.24 5.81
N ALA A 57 15.39 10.81 6.72
CA ALA A 57 15.88 11.65 7.81
C ALA A 57 16.43 10.82 8.98
N SER A 58 16.08 9.54 9.05
CA SER A 58 16.55 8.65 10.10
C SER A 58 18.01 8.22 9.88
N ASN A 59 18.68 7.83 10.96
CA ASN A 59 20.01 7.20 10.88
C ASN A 59 19.93 5.68 10.66
N LEU A 60 18.81 5.18 10.11
CA LEU A 60 18.65 3.75 9.83
C LEU A 60 19.49 3.33 8.61
N PRO A 61 19.95 2.07 8.55
CA PRO A 61 20.61 1.55 7.36
C PRO A 61 19.73 1.68 6.11
N PRO A 62 20.32 1.88 4.93
CA PRO A 62 19.58 1.86 3.66
C PRO A 62 18.79 0.56 3.52
N ARG A 63 17.57 0.67 2.98
CA ARG A 63 16.74 -0.50 2.67
C ARG A 63 17.26 -1.17 1.41
N GLU A 64 17.50 -2.48 1.47
CA GLU A 64 17.84 -3.27 0.30
C GLU A 64 16.57 -3.62 -0.51
N VAL A 65 16.73 -3.70 -1.83
CA VAL A 65 15.64 -4.05 -2.74
C VAL A 65 15.27 -5.51 -2.51
N GLY A 66 14.00 -5.78 -2.23
CA GLY A 66 13.48 -7.14 -2.14
C GLY A 66 13.54 -7.82 -0.76
N ASP A 67 14.29 -7.27 0.19
CA ASP A 67 14.64 -8.03 1.41
C ASP A 67 13.61 -7.99 2.55
N CYS A 68 12.46 -7.38 2.33
CA CYS A 68 11.55 -6.95 3.40
C CYS A 68 10.24 -7.74 3.49
N PHE A 69 9.85 -8.45 2.44
CA PHE A 69 8.58 -9.16 2.39
C PHE A 69 8.77 -10.64 2.11
N THR A 70 8.16 -11.46 2.94
CA THR A 70 8.03 -12.88 2.66
C THR A 70 6.97 -13.11 1.57
N ARG A 71 6.95 -14.31 0.96
CA ARG A 71 5.89 -14.66 -0.01
C ARG A 71 4.49 -14.51 0.58
N ASP A 72 4.31 -14.87 1.86
CA ASP A 72 3.04 -14.73 2.57
C ASP A 72 2.61 -13.26 2.70
N ASP A 73 3.56 -12.36 2.93
CA ASP A 73 3.28 -10.92 2.99
C ASP A 73 2.84 -10.39 1.62
N LEU A 74 3.54 -10.79 0.55
CA LEU A 74 3.18 -10.42 -0.82
C LEU A 74 1.78 -10.93 -1.20
N SER A 75 1.43 -12.17 -0.83
CA SER A 75 0.09 -12.71 -1.07
C SER A 75 -1.00 -12.03 -0.25
N ARG A 76 -0.66 -11.49 0.94
CA ARG A 76 -1.60 -10.63 1.70
C ARG A 76 -1.80 -9.30 1.01
N ILE A 77 -0.74 -8.64 0.56
CA ILE A 77 -0.83 -7.40 -0.23
C ILE A 77 -1.70 -7.64 -1.46
N ALA A 78 -1.47 -8.71 -2.21
CA ALA A 78 -2.28 -9.07 -3.38
C ALA A 78 -3.77 -9.23 -3.04
N ARG A 79 -4.09 -9.79 -1.86
CA ARG A 79 -5.49 -9.91 -1.41
C ARG A 79 -6.13 -8.55 -1.15
N GLU A 80 -5.42 -7.65 -0.48
CA GLU A 80 -5.93 -6.30 -0.20
C GLU A 80 -6.08 -5.49 -1.50
N VAL A 81 -5.13 -5.61 -2.44
CA VAL A 81 -5.24 -5.01 -3.78
C VAL A 81 -6.46 -5.55 -4.53
N PHE A 82 -6.70 -6.86 -4.51
CA PHE A 82 -7.86 -7.45 -5.15
C PHE A 82 -9.17 -6.94 -4.53
N ALA A 83 -9.24 -6.86 -3.20
CA ALA A 83 -10.40 -6.34 -2.48
C ALA A 83 -10.71 -4.88 -2.84
N GLU A 84 -9.66 -4.05 -2.98
CA GLU A 84 -9.80 -2.64 -3.38
C GLU A 84 -9.74 -2.39 -4.88
N SER A 85 -9.69 -3.44 -5.70
CA SER A 85 -9.42 -3.31 -7.13
C SER A 85 -10.45 -2.44 -7.88
N PHE A 86 -11.68 -2.40 -7.38
CA PHE A 86 -12.74 -1.54 -7.91
C PHE A 86 -12.54 -0.07 -7.52
N HIS A 87 -12.32 0.23 -6.24
CA HIS A 87 -12.16 1.61 -5.75
C HIS A 87 -10.85 2.25 -6.21
N SER A 88 -9.78 1.46 -6.29
CA SER A 88 -8.46 1.92 -6.74
C SER A 88 -8.37 2.10 -8.25
N GLY A 89 -9.32 1.56 -9.03
CA GLY A 89 -9.22 1.55 -10.50
C GLY A 89 -8.12 0.62 -11.03
N TRP A 90 -7.69 -0.37 -10.24
CA TRP A 90 -6.61 -1.31 -10.55
C TRP A 90 -6.70 -1.90 -11.96
N TRP A 91 -7.91 -2.27 -12.38
CA TRP A 91 -8.16 -2.89 -13.69
C TRP A 91 -7.91 -1.94 -14.86
N SER A 92 -7.99 -0.63 -14.65
CA SER A 92 -7.73 0.40 -15.65
C SER A 92 -6.29 0.91 -15.64
N MET A 93 -5.51 0.57 -14.62
CA MET A 93 -4.10 0.94 -14.52
C MET A 93 -3.25 0.19 -15.55
N SER A 94 -2.26 0.88 -16.13
CA SER A 94 -1.16 0.25 -16.87
C SER A 94 -0.26 -0.59 -15.95
N ALA A 95 0.59 -1.43 -16.53
CA ALA A 95 1.56 -2.21 -15.74
C ALA A 95 2.48 -1.34 -14.89
N GLU A 96 2.94 -0.21 -15.44
CA GLU A 96 3.76 0.78 -14.74
C GLU A 96 2.99 1.41 -13.56
N GLN A 97 1.76 1.85 -13.80
CA GLN A 97 0.90 2.43 -12.75
C GLN A 97 0.61 1.43 -11.63
N ARG A 98 0.42 0.15 -11.95
CA ARG A 98 0.28 -0.92 -10.95
C ARG A 98 1.56 -1.09 -10.12
N GLY A 99 2.72 -1.01 -10.77
CA GLY A 99 4.02 -1.04 -10.07
C GLY A 99 4.17 0.14 -9.10
N GLU A 100 3.86 1.36 -9.53
CA GLU A 100 3.87 2.56 -8.68
C GLU A 100 2.89 2.43 -7.51
N TYR A 101 1.68 1.94 -7.77
CA TYR A 101 0.65 1.72 -6.75
C TYR A 101 1.12 0.73 -5.66
N LEU A 102 1.74 -0.38 -6.06
CA LEU A 102 2.33 -1.35 -5.13
C LEU A 102 3.50 -0.76 -4.34
N GLN A 103 4.31 0.08 -4.98
CA GLN A 103 5.44 0.75 -4.34
C GLN A 103 5.02 1.83 -3.32
N VAL A 104 3.80 2.38 -3.45
CA VAL A 104 3.19 3.19 -2.39
C VAL A 104 2.88 2.34 -1.17
N ALA A 105 2.25 1.18 -1.37
CA ALA A 105 1.89 0.27 -0.27
C ALA A 105 3.09 -0.31 0.48
N ALA A 106 4.21 -0.47 -0.22
CA ALA A 106 5.43 -1.03 0.34
C ALA A 106 6.28 -0.02 1.13
N ALA A 107 5.97 1.28 1.13
CA ALA A 107 6.81 2.30 1.75
C ALA A 107 7.09 1.99 3.25
N PRO A 108 8.33 2.19 3.74
CA PRO A 108 9.49 2.76 3.05
C PRO A 108 10.29 1.75 2.21
N TRP A 109 9.88 0.48 2.21
CA TRP A 109 10.62 -0.59 1.57
C TRP A 109 10.52 -0.55 0.05
N ILE A 110 11.53 -1.14 -0.61
CA ILE A 110 11.64 -1.16 -2.06
C ILE A 110 11.33 -2.57 -2.56
N LEU A 111 10.24 -2.71 -3.31
CA LEU A 111 9.90 -3.97 -3.94
C LEU A 111 10.84 -4.22 -5.13
N SER A 112 11.27 -5.46 -5.31
CA SER A 112 11.92 -5.86 -6.55
C SER A 112 10.89 -5.99 -7.68
N SER A 113 11.34 -5.93 -8.94
CA SER A 113 10.46 -6.17 -10.10
C SER A 113 9.81 -7.55 -10.04
N GLU A 114 10.52 -8.55 -9.52
CA GLU A 114 10.00 -9.91 -9.33
C GLU A 114 8.85 -9.92 -8.31
N GLN A 115 9.01 -9.24 -7.17
CA GLN A 115 7.96 -9.16 -6.16
C GLN A 115 6.73 -8.40 -6.64
N ILE A 116 6.93 -7.31 -7.41
CA ILE A 116 5.84 -6.58 -8.06
C ILE A 116 5.06 -7.54 -8.98
N GLU A 117 5.77 -8.33 -9.78
CA GLU A 117 5.13 -9.28 -10.68
C GLU A 117 4.39 -10.40 -9.91
N MET A 118 4.99 -10.97 -8.86
CA MET A 118 4.31 -11.96 -8.01
C MET A 118 2.99 -11.45 -7.43
N VAL A 119 2.95 -10.19 -6.99
CA VAL A 119 1.71 -9.59 -6.47
C VAL A 119 0.69 -9.40 -7.60
N ARG A 120 1.12 -8.97 -8.79
CA ARG A 120 0.23 -8.80 -9.95
C ARG A 120 -0.38 -10.13 -10.38
N GLU A 121 0.43 -11.16 -10.52
CA GLU A 121 -0.01 -12.51 -10.88
C GLU A 121 -1.03 -13.03 -9.85
N ASP A 122 -0.76 -12.86 -8.55
CA ASP A 122 -1.70 -13.27 -7.49
C ASP A 122 -3.06 -12.55 -7.58
N VAL A 123 -3.08 -11.26 -7.95
CA VAL A 123 -4.31 -10.50 -8.14
C VAL A 123 -5.10 -11.02 -9.35
N GLU A 124 -4.41 -11.32 -10.45
CA GLU A 124 -5.03 -11.85 -11.67
C GLU A 124 -5.56 -13.28 -11.47
N ASP A 125 -4.81 -14.14 -10.80
CA ASP A 125 -5.22 -15.50 -10.44
C ASP A 125 -6.49 -15.50 -9.59
N ARG A 126 -6.60 -14.55 -8.65
CA ARG A 126 -7.81 -14.39 -7.83
C ARG A 126 -9.02 -13.98 -8.66
N LEU A 127 -8.84 -13.07 -9.62
CA LEU A 127 -9.90 -12.69 -10.54
C LEU A 127 -10.35 -13.88 -11.38
N PHE A 128 -9.39 -14.64 -11.91
CA PHE A 128 -9.67 -15.83 -12.71
C PHE A 128 -10.50 -16.86 -11.92
N ARG A 129 -10.09 -17.20 -10.70
CA ARG A 129 -10.84 -18.11 -9.82
C ARG A 129 -12.23 -17.59 -9.48
N SER A 130 -12.37 -16.28 -9.23
CA SER A 130 -13.66 -15.66 -8.94
C SER A 130 -14.63 -15.80 -10.13
N ARG A 131 -14.14 -15.62 -11.36
CA ARG A 131 -14.93 -15.82 -12.58
C ARG A 131 -15.35 -17.27 -12.76
N GLN A 132 -14.47 -18.23 -12.46
CA GLN A 132 -14.81 -19.65 -12.53
C GLN A 132 -15.93 -20.03 -11.54
N ILE A 133 -15.89 -19.48 -10.32
CA ILE A 133 -16.94 -19.71 -9.31
C ILE A 133 -18.29 -19.17 -9.79
N VAL A 134 -18.32 -17.94 -10.32
CA VAL A 134 -19.56 -17.35 -10.87
C VAL A 134 -20.10 -18.19 -12.03
N ALA A 135 -19.25 -18.56 -12.98
CA ALA A 135 -19.66 -19.37 -14.12
C ALA A 135 -20.20 -20.76 -13.70
N ALA A 136 -19.59 -21.38 -12.68
CA ALA A 136 -20.07 -22.64 -12.14
C ALA A 136 -21.41 -22.51 -11.41
N ALA A 137 -21.64 -21.40 -10.71
CA ALA A 137 -22.92 -21.11 -10.05
C ALA A 137 -24.05 -20.85 -11.08
N ASP A 138 -23.76 -20.08 -12.12
CA ASP A 138 -24.72 -19.78 -13.19
C ASP A 138 -25.10 -21.04 -13.98
N ALA A 139 -24.19 -22.00 -14.14
CA ALA A 139 -24.47 -23.28 -14.81
C ALA A 139 -25.35 -24.25 -14.00
N GLN A 140 -25.62 -23.94 -12.73
CA GLN A 140 -26.48 -24.73 -11.83
C GLN A 140 -27.90 -24.15 -11.68
N LEU A 141 -28.18 -22.99 -12.29
CA LEU A 141 -29.50 -22.34 -12.36
C LEU A 141 -30.19 -22.63 -13.70
#